data_AF-A0A1I2GQM5-F1
#
_entry.id   AF-A0A1I2GQM5-F1
#
_cell.length_a   1.000
_cell.length_b   1.000
_cell.length_c   1.000
_cell.angle_alpha   90.00
_cell.angle_beta   90.00
_cell.angle_gamma   90.00
#
_symmetry.space_group_name_H-M   'P 1'
#
loop_
_entity.id
_entity.type
_entity.pdbx_description
1 polymer ?
#
loop_
_entity_poly.entity_id
_entity_poly.type
_entity_poly.pdbx_seq_one_letter_code
_entity_poly.pdbx_strand_id
1 'polypeptide(L)'
;MEEIDDDIDLRLDSKTRKILSRKLKEAMQATFSEELPVDYDFEVLVMVGILERTAEGILWSQEIELRIENQQRRRERVESLAIHIEGAIEQLKQIDTAALGFIAWRGFEEISKAEGVPNEFPSGMEAVMNAELWRESNISAMTNFALGIRKAIAELPLLPSRNEGKDTPLYALSKELSAAVMVERLFLERGLNFTISNSGLAAECLRAVYTLAELDIDRVDYWLKKARDRYDSMTSYYSRLRKLKEE
;
A
#
# COMPACT_ATOMS: atom_id res chain seq x y z
N MET A 1 -22.28 4.76 2.85
CA MET A 1 -21.75 4.03 1.68
C MET A 1 -21.88 5.02 0.55
N GLU A 2 -20.79 5.71 0.21
CA GLU A 2 -20.73 6.41 -1.07
C GLU A 2 -20.68 5.34 -2.14
N GLU A 3 -21.62 5.42 -3.08
CA GLU A 3 -21.58 4.62 -4.31
C GLU A 3 -20.26 4.93 -5.00
N ILE A 4 -19.45 3.89 -5.18
CA ILE A 4 -18.27 3.97 -6.03
C ILE A 4 -18.84 4.17 -7.43
N ASP A 5 -18.55 5.33 -8.03
CA ASP A 5 -18.88 5.60 -9.42
C ASP A 5 -18.01 4.65 -10.26
N ASP A 6 -18.58 3.49 -10.63
CA ASP A 6 -17.88 2.31 -11.13
C ASP A 6 -17.25 2.50 -12.53
N ASP A 7 -17.28 3.70 -13.11
CA ASP A 7 -16.79 3.98 -14.46
C ASP A 7 -16.04 5.32 -14.52
N ILE A 8 -14.90 5.41 -13.82
CA ILE A 8 -13.89 6.42 -14.19
C ILE A 8 -13.20 5.94 -15.47
N ASP A 9 -13.81 6.19 -16.62
CA ASP A 9 -13.19 5.99 -17.94
C ASP A 9 -12.07 7.03 -18.13
N LEU A 10 -10.92 6.75 -17.52
CA LEU A 10 -9.72 7.58 -17.64
C LEU A 10 -9.17 7.50 -19.04
N ARG A 11 -9.25 8.62 -19.75
CA ARG A 11 -8.76 8.74 -21.12
C ARG A 11 -7.66 9.78 -21.23
N LEU A 12 -6.67 9.48 -22.07
CA LEU A 12 -5.69 10.45 -22.48
C LEU A 12 -6.37 11.63 -23.17
N ASP A 13 -5.82 12.84 -22.98
CA ASP A 13 -6.28 14.00 -23.71
C ASP A 13 -6.11 13.79 -25.23
N SER A 14 -6.96 14.46 -26.01
CA SER A 14 -7.05 14.25 -27.47
C SER A 14 -5.72 14.47 -28.19
N LYS A 15 -4.86 15.38 -27.70
CA LYS A 15 -3.57 15.68 -28.31
C LYS A 15 -2.57 14.57 -28.00
N THR A 16 -2.44 14.16 -26.74
CA THR A 16 -1.55 13.06 -26.34
C THR A 16 -1.95 11.76 -27.02
N ARG A 17 -3.24 11.43 -27.02
CA ARG A 17 -3.79 10.26 -27.70
C ARG A 17 -3.43 10.24 -29.18
N LYS A 18 -3.64 11.35 -29.89
CA LYS A 18 -3.32 11.47 -31.33
C LYS A 18 -1.82 11.32 -31.61
N ILE A 19 -0.96 11.95 -30.79
CA ILE A 19 0.50 11.85 -30.96
C ILE A 19 0.98 10.43 -30.72
N LEU A 20 0.50 9.79 -29.65
CA LEU A 20 0.90 8.44 -29.27
C LEU A 20 0.42 7.41 -30.29
N SER A 21 -0.85 7.50 -30.72
CA SER A 21 -1.40 6.64 -31.77
C SER A 21 -0.60 6.71 -33.06
N ARG A 22 -0.19 7.91 -33.49
CA ARG A 22 0.65 8.08 -34.67
C ARG A 22 1.99 7.35 -34.53
N LYS A 23 2.68 7.53 -33.40
CA LYS A 23 4.00 6.91 -33.16
C LYS A 23 3.92 5.39 -33.05
N LEU A 24 2.87 4.87 -32.40
CA LEU A 24 2.61 3.42 -32.33
C LEU A 24 2.35 2.84 -33.71
N LYS A 25 1.53 3.51 -34.53
CA LYS A 25 1.25 3.10 -35.92
C LYS A 25 2.53 3.06 -36.75
N GLU A 26 3.35 4.10 -36.68
CA GLU A 26 4.64 4.17 -37.38
C GLU A 26 5.58 3.03 -36.96
N ALA A 27 5.65 2.71 -35.66
CA ALA A 27 6.47 1.62 -35.15
C ALA A 27 5.97 0.24 -35.59
N MET A 28 4.66 0.00 -35.57
CA MET A 28 4.06 -1.25 -36.05
C MET A 28 4.30 -1.44 -37.54
N GLN A 29 4.07 -0.41 -38.35
CA GLN A 29 4.31 -0.46 -39.80
C GLN A 29 5.78 -0.73 -40.14
N ALA A 30 6.71 -0.17 -39.37
CA ALA A 30 8.14 -0.44 -39.53
C ALA A 30 8.54 -1.88 -39.13
N THR A 31 7.76 -2.53 -38.26
CA THR A 31 8.04 -3.87 -37.74
C THR A 31 7.43 -4.97 -38.63
N PHE A 32 6.22 -4.73 -39.13
CA PHE A 32 5.41 -5.73 -39.87
C PHE A 32 5.23 -5.37 -41.35
N SER A 33 6.19 -4.65 -41.95
CA SER A 33 6.09 -4.08 -43.30
C SER A 33 5.81 -5.11 -44.42
N GLU A 34 5.94 -6.41 -44.15
CA GLU A 34 5.81 -7.50 -45.13
C GLU A 34 4.76 -8.58 -44.77
N GLU A 35 4.08 -8.48 -43.62
CA GLU A 35 3.07 -9.48 -43.20
C GLU A 35 1.63 -9.02 -43.46
N LEU A 36 0.70 -9.99 -43.50
CA LEU A 36 -0.76 -9.92 -43.74
C LEU A 36 -1.46 -8.61 -43.30
N PRO A 37 -2.63 -8.23 -43.85
CA PRO A 37 -3.26 -6.94 -43.57
C PRO A 37 -3.65 -6.81 -42.09
N VAL A 38 -2.73 -6.28 -41.29
CA VAL A 38 -2.97 -5.88 -39.91
C VAL A 38 -3.76 -4.59 -39.97
N ASP A 39 -4.94 -4.57 -39.35
CA ASP A 39 -5.63 -3.32 -39.07
C ASP A 39 -4.87 -2.56 -37.97
N TYR A 40 -3.86 -1.81 -38.41
CA TYR A 40 -3.01 -1.03 -37.52
C TYR A 40 -3.80 -0.01 -36.70
N ASP A 41 -4.93 0.48 -37.21
CA ASP A 41 -5.74 1.45 -36.48
C ASP A 41 -6.48 0.79 -35.31
N PHE A 42 -7.02 -0.42 -35.52
CA PHE A 42 -7.59 -1.22 -34.44
C PHE A 42 -6.54 -1.61 -33.39
N GLU A 43 -5.37 -2.09 -33.82
CA GLU A 43 -4.30 -2.50 -32.90
C GLU A 43 -3.79 -1.34 -32.05
N VAL A 44 -3.57 -0.18 -32.66
CA VAL A 44 -3.19 1.04 -31.95
C VAL A 44 -4.27 1.48 -30.98
N LEU A 45 -5.55 1.37 -31.34
CA LEU A 45 -6.67 1.66 -30.45
C LEU A 45 -6.64 0.76 -29.21
N VAL A 46 -6.41 -0.55 -29.39
CA VAL A 46 -6.29 -1.51 -28.28
C VAL A 46 -5.10 -1.19 -27.40
N MET A 47 -3.93 -0.90 -27.98
CA MET A 47 -2.74 -0.55 -27.21
C MET A 47 -2.94 0.70 -26.36
N VAL A 48 -3.52 1.77 -26.93
CA VAL A 48 -3.85 2.98 -26.19
C VAL A 48 -4.84 2.69 -25.07
N GLY A 49 -5.87 1.89 -25.33
CA GLY A 49 -6.84 1.47 -24.31
C GLY A 49 -6.20 0.70 -23.16
N ILE A 50 -5.21 -0.16 -23.43
CA ILE A 50 -4.46 -0.88 -22.38
C ILE A 50 -3.63 0.09 -21.53
N LEU A 51 -3.01 1.11 -22.14
CA LEU A 51 -2.28 2.14 -21.39
C LEU A 51 -3.21 2.95 -20.49
N GLU A 52 -4.38 3.34 -21.00
CA GLU A 52 -5.44 4.03 -20.26
C GLU A 52 -5.92 3.18 -19.07
N ARG A 53 -6.23 1.89 -19.29
CA ARG A 53 -6.60 0.95 -18.21
C ARG A 53 -5.48 0.68 -17.20
N THR A 54 -4.22 0.72 -17.64
CA THR A 54 -3.07 0.60 -16.73
C THR A 54 -3.01 1.79 -15.78
N ALA A 55 -3.23 3.01 -16.29
CA ALA A 55 -3.26 4.21 -15.46
C ALA A 55 -4.43 4.18 -14.45
N GLU A 56 -5.60 3.73 -14.88
CA GLU A 56 -6.75 3.52 -14.00
C GLU A 56 -6.44 2.54 -12.87
N GLY A 57 -5.87 1.37 -13.19
CA GLY A 57 -5.47 0.39 -12.18
C GLY A 57 -4.46 0.91 -11.15
N ILE A 58 -3.60 1.85 -11.55
CA ILE A 58 -2.71 2.56 -10.62
C ILE A 58 -3.52 3.41 -9.65
N LEU A 59 -4.46 4.24 -10.12
CA LEU A 59 -5.29 5.09 -9.25
C LEU A 59 -6.07 4.27 -8.22
N TRP A 60 -6.71 3.18 -8.66
CA TRP A 60 -7.35 2.22 -7.76
C TRP A 60 -6.39 1.67 -6.70
N SER A 61 -5.16 1.31 -7.11
CA SER A 61 -4.14 0.86 -6.16
C SER A 61 -3.73 1.95 -5.16
N GLN A 62 -3.71 3.23 -5.55
CA GLN A 62 -3.39 4.33 -4.64
C GLN A 62 -4.46 4.50 -3.57
N GLU A 63 -5.73 4.38 -3.95
CA GLU A 63 -6.84 4.47 -3.00
C GLU A 63 -6.78 3.32 -1.98
N ILE A 64 -6.46 2.11 -2.45
CA ILE A 64 -6.23 0.96 -1.58
C ILE A 64 -5.05 1.24 -0.64
N GLU A 65 -3.92 1.74 -1.13
CA GLU A 65 -2.77 2.09 -0.30
C GLU A 65 -3.06 3.14 0.78
N LEU A 66 -3.83 4.18 0.47
CA LEU A 66 -4.25 5.17 1.47
C LEU A 66 -5.09 4.52 2.59
N ARG A 67 -5.96 3.56 2.23
CA ARG A 67 -6.68 2.76 3.22
C ARG A 67 -5.72 1.91 4.06
N ILE A 68 -4.61 1.44 3.48
CA ILE A 68 -3.59 0.59 4.12
C ILE A 68 -2.69 1.36 5.08
N GLU A 69 -2.15 2.53 4.70
CA GLU A 69 -1.33 3.34 5.61
C GLU A 69 -2.09 3.70 6.88
N ASN A 70 -3.39 3.94 6.74
CA ASN A 70 -4.29 4.12 7.88
C ASN A 70 -4.39 2.86 8.75
N GLN A 71 -4.32 1.64 8.20
CA GLN A 71 -4.31 0.40 8.99
C GLN A 71 -2.99 0.18 9.73
N GLN A 72 -1.85 0.48 9.11
CA GLN A 72 -0.55 0.40 9.80
C GLN A 72 -0.50 1.38 10.98
N ARG A 73 -0.92 2.64 10.78
CA ARG A 73 -1.00 3.63 11.86
C ARG A 73 -2.00 3.21 12.95
N ARG A 74 -3.12 2.58 12.58
CA ARG A 74 -4.08 2.02 13.56
C ARG A 74 -3.40 0.93 14.38
N ARG A 75 -2.70 0.00 13.74
CA ARG A 75 -1.96 -1.06 14.42
C ARG A 75 -0.92 -0.51 15.40
N GLU A 76 -0.10 0.44 14.97
CA GLU A 76 0.91 1.10 15.82
C GLU A 76 0.29 1.79 17.03
N ARG A 77 -0.86 2.45 16.86
CA ARG A 77 -1.60 3.07 17.97
C ARG A 77 -2.16 2.05 18.94
N VAL A 78 -2.75 0.96 18.44
CA VAL A 78 -3.28 -0.12 19.28
C VAL A 78 -2.16 -0.84 20.02
N GLU A 79 -1.01 -1.02 19.37
CA GLU A 79 0.20 -1.58 19.99
C GLU A 79 0.77 -0.66 21.08
N SER A 80 0.85 0.63 20.83
CA SER A 80 1.21 1.63 21.85
C SER A 80 0.24 1.59 23.04
N LEU A 81 -1.07 1.48 22.79
CA LEU A 81 -2.07 1.33 23.84
C LEU A 81 -1.83 0.06 24.68
N ALA A 82 -1.56 -1.08 24.05
CA ALA A 82 -1.25 -2.32 24.75
C ALA A 82 -0.02 -2.16 25.67
N ILE A 83 1.05 -1.55 25.15
CA ILE A 83 2.28 -1.29 25.91
C ILE A 83 1.99 -0.38 27.12
N HIS A 84 1.19 0.66 26.95
CA HIS A 84 0.83 1.55 28.05
C HIS A 84 0.00 0.85 29.14
N ILE A 85 -0.94 -0.01 28.74
CA ILE A 85 -1.74 -0.80 29.70
C ILE A 85 -0.84 -1.79 30.45
N GLU A 86 0.04 -2.50 29.75
CA GLU A 86 1.02 -3.41 30.36
C GLU A 86 1.93 -2.67 31.35
N GLY A 87 2.42 -1.48 30.97
CA GLY A 87 3.20 -0.62 31.85
C GLY A 87 2.42 -0.14 33.09
N ALA A 88 1.15 0.21 32.92
CA ALA A 88 0.28 0.61 34.04
C ALA A 88 0.03 -0.58 35.00
N ILE A 89 -0.21 -1.78 34.48
CA ILE A 89 -0.34 -3.00 35.30
C ILE A 89 0.92 -3.24 36.12
N GLU A 90 2.10 -3.09 35.51
CA GLU A 90 3.37 -3.32 36.19
C GLU A 90 3.61 -2.27 37.28
N GLN A 91 3.30 -1.00 37.02
CA GLN A 91 3.35 0.04 38.04
C GLN A 91 2.39 -0.23 39.20
N LEU A 92 1.15 -0.66 38.92
CA LEU A 92 0.17 -0.99 39.95
C LEU A 92 0.62 -2.16 40.86
N LYS A 93 1.41 -3.11 40.34
CA LYS A 93 2.00 -4.18 41.15
C LYS A 93 3.10 -3.70 42.09
N GLN A 94 3.84 -2.67 41.67
CA GLN A 94 5.04 -2.19 42.37
C GLN A 94 4.76 -1.04 43.35
N ILE A 95 3.65 -0.31 43.18
CA ILE A 95 3.23 0.75 44.11
C ILE A 95 2.89 0.15 45.48
N ASP A 96 3.38 0.79 46.55
CA ASP A 96 3.04 0.42 47.92
C ASP A 96 1.56 0.68 48.23
N THR A 97 0.97 -0.15 49.08
CA THR A 97 -0.48 -0.13 49.34
C THR A 97 -0.96 1.22 49.89
N ALA A 98 -0.14 1.96 50.65
CA ALA A 98 -0.53 3.26 51.20
C ALA A 98 -0.60 4.33 50.09
N ALA A 99 0.40 4.38 49.22
CA ALA A 99 0.38 5.25 48.04
C ALA A 99 -0.77 4.88 47.10
N LEU A 100 -1.05 3.58 46.91
CA LEU A 100 -2.16 3.12 46.10
C LEU A 100 -3.51 3.58 46.66
N GLY A 101 -3.73 3.46 47.97
CA GLY A 101 -4.93 3.95 48.66
C GLY A 101 -5.16 5.44 48.44
N PHE A 102 -4.11 6.25 48.55
CA PHE A 102 -4.20 7.68 48.30
C PHE A 102 -4.52 8.00 46.84
N ILE A 103 -3.84 7.37 45.88
CA ILE A 103 -4.07 7.58 44.44
C ILE A 103 -5.49 7.17 44.06
N ALA A 104 -5.96 6.02 44.54
CA ALA A 104 -7.31 5.54 44.28
C ALA A 104 -8.35 6.54 44.81
N TRP A 105 -8.25 6.94 46.07
CA TRP A 105 -9.16 7.94 46.65
C TRP A 105 -9.18 9.25 45.85
N ARG A 106 -8.01 9.78 45.49
CA ARG A 106 -7.90 11.00 44.66
C ARG A 106 -8.47 10.82 43.26
N GLY A 107 -8.26 9.66 42.63
CA GLY A 107 -8.82 9.34 41.32
C GLY A 107 -10.34 9.29 41.34
N PHE A 108 -10.92 8.58 42.31
CA PHE A 108 -12.36 8.51 42.50
C PHE A 108 -12.96 9.86 42.90
N GLU A 109 -12.24 10.72 43.64
CA GLU A 109 -12.67 12.09 43.95
C GLU A 109 -12.85 12.94 42.68
N GLU A 110 -11.91 12.86 41.73
CA GLU A 110 -12.01 13.61 40.47
C GLU A 110 -13.12 13.05 39.55
N ILE A 111 -13.31 11.73 39.49
CA ILE A 111 -14.44 11.11 38.77
C ILE A 111 -15.76 11.58 39.37
N SER A 112 -15.88 11.53 40.70
CA SER A 112 -17.07 11.93 41.44
C SER A 112 -17.43 13.39 41.19
N LYS A 113 -16.43 14.29 41.15
CA LYS A 113 -16.62 15.70 40.78
C LYS A 113 -17.11 15.85 39.35
N ALA A 114 -16.53 15.11 38.41
CA ALA A 114 -16.90 15.17 37.00
C ALA A 114 -18.32 14.66 36.75
N GLU A 115 -18.74 13.62 37.47
CA GLU A 115 -20.06 12.98 37.34
C GLU A 115 -21.13 13.58 38.26
N GLY A 116 -20.75 14.46 39.19
CA GLY A 116 -21.67 15.09 40.14
C GLY A 116 -22.22 14.12 41.19
N VAL A 117 -21.52 13.02 41.45
CA VAL A 117 -21.91 11.98 42.42
C VAL A 117 -21.00 12.02 43.64
N PRO A 118 -21.44 11.51 44.80
CA PRO A 118 -20.57 11.37 45.97
C PRO A 118 -19.41 10.39 45.70
N ASN A 119 -18.25 10.65 46.29
CA ASN A 119 -17.12 9.71 46.25
C ASN A 119 -17.40 8.50 47.14
N GLU A 120 -17.67 7.37 46.52
CA GLU A 120 -17.93 6.09 47.20
C GLU A 120 -16.64 5.39 47.67
N PHE A 121 -15.46 5.85 47.21
CA PHE A 121 -14.19 5.29 47.66
C PHE A 121 -13.79 5.86 49.02
N PRO A 122 -13.48 5.01 50.02
CA PRO A 122 -13.18 5.47 51.37
C PRO A 122 -11.88 6.27 51.44
N SER A 123 -11.73 7.08 52.49
CA SER A 123 -10.55 7.91 52.74
C SER A 123 -9.73 7.40 53.93
N GLY A 124 -8.50 7.90 54.10
CA GLY A 124 -7.66 7.56 55.25
C GLY A 124 -7.18 6.10 55.26
N MET A 125 -7.11 5.46 56.44
CA MET A 125 -6.64 4.08 56.58
C MET A 125 -7.52 3.06 55.85
N GLU A 126 -8.81 3.33 55.71
CA GLU A 126 -9.75 2.44 55.01
C GLU A 126 -9.49 2.42 53.50
N ALA A 127 -8.96 3.52 52.93
CA ALA A 127 -8.53 3.59 51.54
C ALA A 127 -7.39 2.60 51.24
N VAL A 128 -6.48 2.39 52.19
CA VAL A 128 -5.34 1.47 52.07
C VAL A 128 -5.84 0.03 51.94
N MET A 129 -6.75 -0.39 52.83
CA MET A 129 -7.31 -1.75 52.80
C MET A 129 -8.13 -2.01 51.53
N ASN A 130 -8.94 -1.03 51.11
CA ASN A 130 -9.77 -1.17 49.91
C ASN A 130 -8.94 -1.16 48.62
N ALA A 131 -7.83 -0.41 48.59
CA ALA A 131 -6.92 -0.39 47.44
C ALA A 131 -6.22 -1.72 47.20
N GLU A 132 -5.87 -2.45 48.26
CA GLU A 132 -5.29 -3.79 48.14
C GLU A 132 -6.29 -4.78 47.51
N LEU A 133 -7.52 -4.82 48.03
CA LEU A 133 -8.61 -5.65 47.51
C LEU A 133 -8.95 -5.28 46.06
N TRP A 134 -9.00 -3.98 45.76
CA TRP A 134 -9.22 -3.47 44.41
C TRP A 134 -8.10 -3.92 43.46
N ARG A 135 -6.82 -3.79 43.86
CA ARG A 135 -5.67 -4.22 43.06
C ARG A 135 -5.74 -5.69 42.70
N GLU A 136 -5.97 -6.56 43.70
CA GLU A 136 -6.04 -8.01 43.47
C GLU A 136 -7.20 -8.39 42.54
N SER A 137 -8.34 -7.72 42.70
CA SER A 137 -9.54 -7.97 41.88
C SER A 137 -9.37 -7.49 40.44
N ASN A 138 -8.60 -6.42 40.21
CA ASN A 138 -8.52 -5.77 38.90
C ASN A 138 -7.27 -6.12 38.09
N ILE A 139 -6.14 -6.49 38.70
CA ILE A 139 -4.91 -6.87 37.96
C ILE A 139 -5.18 -8.01 36.97
N SER A 140 -5.93 -9.03 37.39
CA SER A 140 -6.27 -10.17 36.52
C SER A 140 -7.12 -9.73 35.33
N ALA A 141 -8.15 -8.91 35.57
CA ALA A 141 -9.01 -8.37 34.53
C ALA A 141 -8.24 -7.48 33.54
N MET A 142 -7.40 -6.58 34.04
CA MET A 142 -6.56 -5.70 33.20
C MET A 142 -5.53 -6.50 32.39
N THR A 143 -4.94 -7.55 32.97
CA THR A 143 -4.01 -8.44 32.26
C THR A 143 -4.71 -9.17 31.12
N ASN A 144 -5.91 -9.72 31.38
CA ASN A 144 -6.71 -10.37 30.34
C ASN A 144 -7.15 -9.40 29.24
N PHE A 145 -7.48 -8.15 29.62
CA PHE A 145 -7.80 -7.10 28.66
C PHE A 145 -6.61 -6.75 27.77
N ALA A 146 -5.42 -6.56 28.34
CA ALA A 146 -4.18 -6.33 27.58
C ALA A 146 -3.87 -7.48 26.61
N LEU A 147 -4.03 -8.74 27.05
CA LEU A 147 -3.92 -9.92 26.19
C LEU A 147 -4.94 -9.91 25.04
N GLY A 148 -6.18 -9.48 25.31
CA GLY A 148 -7.20 -9.31 24.29
C GLY A 148 -6.79 -8.29 23.21
N ILE A 149 -6.23 -7.15 23.62
CA ILE A 149 -5.69 -6.14 22.68
C ILE A 149 -4.55 -6.72 21.85
N ARG A 150 -3.62 -7.47 22.46
CA ARG A 150 -2.52 -8.14 21.73
C ARG A 150 -3.01 -9.12 20.68
N LYS A 151 -4.04 -9.91 21.01
CA LYS A 151 -4.67 -10.82 20.04
C LYS A 151 -5.34 -10.05 18.89
N ALA A 152 -6.07 -8.98 19.21
CA ALA A 152 -6.68 -8.12 18.20
C ALA A 152 -5.63 -7.53 17.25
N ILE A 153 -4.46 -7.09 17.75
CA ILE A 153 -3.34 -6.61 16.91
C ILE A 153 -2.84 -7.70 15.95
N ALA A 154 -2.74 -8.95 16.41
CA ALA A 154 -2.27 -10.07 15.59
C ALA A 154 -3.29 -10.47 14.50
N GLU A 155 -4.58 -10.24 14.76
CA GLU A 155 -5.67 -10.49 13.82
C GLU A 155 -5.91 -9.34 12.84
N LEU A 156 -5.31 -8.16 13.06
CA LEU A 156 -5.34 -7.08 12.08
C LEU A 156 -4.63 -7.53 10.79
N PRO A 157 -5.26 -7.33 9.62
CA PRO A 157 -4.70 -7.78 8.35
C PRO A 157 -3.30 -7.22 8.14
N LEU A 158 -2.33 -8.13 8.05
CA LEU A 158 -0.96 -7.86 7.63
C LEU A 158 -0.94 -7.77 6.11
N LEU A 159 -0.54 -6.62 5.57
CA LEU A 159 -0.22 -6.54 4.15
C LEU A 159 1.27 -6.79 3.93
N PRO A 160 1.62 -7.44 2.82
CA PRO A 160 2.99 -7.84 2.55
C PRO A 160 3.90 -6.61 2.58
N SER A 161 5.00 -6.71 3.34
CA SER A 161 6.01 -5.66 3.42
C SER A 161 6.50 -5.29 2.02
N ARG A 162 6.61 -3.98 1.74
CA ARG A 162 7.19 -3.39 0.50
C ARG A 162 8.70 -3.62 0.36
N ASN A 163 9.18 -4.84 0.59
CA ASN A 163 10.55 -5.19 0.30
C ASN A 163 10.64 -5.59 -1.18
N GLU A 164 10.98 -4.61 -2.02
CA GLU A 164 11.23 -4.81 -3.45
C GLU A 164 12.57 -5.53 -3.68
N GLY A 165 12.50 -6.84 -3.92
CA GLY A 165 13.58 -7.66 -4.47
C GLY A 165 13.33 -8.04 -5.93
N LYS A 166 14.30 -8.71 -6.55
CA LYS A 166 14.19 -9.20 -7.94
C LYS A 166 13.11 -10.25 -8.14
N ASP A 167 12.72 -10.93 -7.06
CA ASP A 167 11.72 -12.01 -7.05
C ASP A 167 10.39 -11.57 -6.41
N THR A 168 10.22 -10.27 -6.14
CA THR A 168 8.96 -9.75 -5.61
C THR A 168 7.84 -9.98 -6.63
N PRO A 169 6.71 -10.59 -6.23
CA PRO A 169 5.61 -10.86 -7.15
C PRO A 169 4.99 -9.55 -7.67
N LEU A 170 4.40 -9.61 -8.87
CA LEU A 170 3.84 -8.44 -9.58
C LEU A 170 2.89 -7.60 -8.73
N TYR A 171 2.07 -8.23 -7.88
CA TYR A 171 1.09 -7.54 -7.03
C TYR A 171 1.72 -6.73 -5.87
N ALA A 172 3.02 -6.90 -5.62
CA ALA A 172 3.76 -6.24 -4.54
C ALA A 172 4.82 -5.25 -5.05
N LEU A 173 4.79 -4.92 -6.35
CA LEU A 173 5.68 -3.92 -6.94
C LEU A 173 5.18 -2.50 -6.68
N SER A 174 6.10 -1.53 -6.63
CA SER A 174 5.74 -0.12 -6.79
C SER A 174 4.91 0.11 -8.05
N LYS A 175 4.03 1.10 -7.97
CA LYS A 175 3.12 1.49 -9.07
C LYS A 175 3.90 1.82 -10.33
N GLU A 176 5.01 2.53 -10.16
CA GLU A 176 5.91 2.95 -11.21
C GLU A 176 6.53 1.73 -11.92
N LEU A 177 7.02 0.76 -11.15
CA LEU A 177 7.59 -0.47 -11.69
C LEU A 177 6.53 -1.37 -12.33
N SER A 178 5.37 -1.51 -11.69
CA SER A 178 4.23 -2.28 -12.22
C SER A 178 3.81 -1.75 -13.59
N ALA A 179 3.64 -0.44 -13.73
CA ALA A 179 3.34 0.22 -15.00
C ALA A 179 4.42 -0.02 -16.06
N ALA A 180 5.71 0.10 -15.68
CA ALA A 180 6.82 -0.14 -16.59
C ALA A 180 6.86 -1.59 -17.10
N VAL A 181 6.55 -2.57 -16.24
CA VAL A 181 6.43 -3.99 -16.61
C VAL A 181 5.23 -4.22 -17.54
N MET A 182 4.09 -3.55 -17.31
CA MET A 182 2.95 -3.63 -18.23
C MET A 182 3.27 -3.04 -19.60
N VAL A 183 3.99 -1.92 -19.65
CA VAL A 183 4.48 -1.33 -20.93
C VAL A 183 5.45 -2.28 -21.64
N GLU A 184 6.39 -2.89 -20.91
CA GLU A 184 7.31 -3.89 -21.48
C GLU A 184 6.54 -5.06 -22.10
N ARG A 185 5.57 -5.60 -21.36
CA ARG A 185 4.73 -6.70 -21.81
C ARG A 185 3.93 -6.33 -23.06
N LEU A 186 3.32 -5.14 -23.07
CA LEU A 186 2.55 -4.64 -24.21
C LEU A 186 3.40 -4.54 -25.48
N PHE A 187 4.63 -4.04 -25.37
CA PHE A 187 5.55 -3.95 -26.52
C PHE A 187 5.88 -5.34 -27.05
N LEU A 188 6.21 -6.27 -26.17
CA LEU A 188 6.56 -7.63 -26.56
C LEU A 188 5.39 -8.39 -27.20
N GLU A 189 4.20 -8.32 -26.60
CA GLU A 189 2.99 -8.98 -27.12
C GLU A 189 2.60 -8.47 -28.51
N ARG A 190 2.96 -7.23 -28.83
CA ARG A 190 2.75 -6.60 -30.13
C ARG A 190 3.98 -6.64 -31.04
N GLY A 191 5.02 -7.41 -30.67
CA GLY A 191 6.24 -7.57 -31.45
C GLY A 191 7.10 -6.30 -31.60
N LEU A 192 6.81 -5.24 -30.84
CA LEU A 192 7.53 -3.97 -30.88
C LEU A 192 8.83 -4.03 -30.09
N ASN A 193 9.82 -3.27 -30.54
CA ASN A 193 11.10 -3.14 -29.84
C ASN A 193 10.96 -2.31 -28.55
N PHE A 194 11.16 -2.96 -27.41
CA PHE A 194 11.22 -2.29 -26.12
C PHE A 194 12.60 -1.63 -25.90
N THR A 195 12.62 -0.32 -25.70
CA THR A 195 13.85 0.46 -25.47
C THR A 195 13.78 1.19 -24.13
N ILE A 196 14.90 1.23 -23.40
CA ILE A 196 15.00 1.88 -22.08
C ILE A 196 15.41 3.36 -22.17
N SER A 197 15.44 3.94 -23.38
CA SER A 197 15.87 5.32 -23.57
C SER A 197 14.78 6.29 -23.14
N ASN A 198 15.18 7.39 -22.51
CA ASN A 198 14.23 8.41 -22.03
C ASN A 198 13.41 9.04 -23.17
N SER A 199 13.90 9.02 -24.41
CA SER A 199 13.19 9.54 -25.60
C SER A 199 12.56 8.43 -26.46
N GLY A 200 12.60 7.18 -26.03
CA GLY A 200 12.05 6.05 -26.78
C GLY A 200 10.52 6.00 -26.71
N LEU A 201 9.90 5.26 -27.64
CA LEU A 201 8.45 5.08 -27.68
C LEU A 201 7.90 4.47 -26.38
N ALA A 202 8.62 3.52 -25.78
CA ALA A 202 8.25 2.94 -24.48
C ALA A 202 8.24 3.99 -23.36
N ALA A 203 9.19 4.93 -23.37
CA ALA A 203 9.20 6.04 -22.42
C ALA A 203 8.02 6.98 -22.65
N GLU A 204 7.65 7.26 -23.90
CA GLU A 204 6.46 8.07 -24.18
C GLU A 204 5.15 7.40 -23.74
N CYS A 205 5.01 6.09 -23.95
CA CYS A 205 3.88 5.32 -23.42
C CYS A 205 3.84 5.37 -21.88
N LEU A 206 4.98 5.16 -21.22
CA LEU A 206 5.05 5.17 -19.76
C LEU A 206 4.79 6.58 -19.18
N ARG A 207 5.28 7.64 -19.83
CA ARG A 207 4.93 9.03 -19.46
C ARG A 207 3.44 9.30 -19.58
N ALA A 208 2.80 8.81 -20.65
CA ALA A 208 1.37 8.97 -20.84
C ALA A 208 0.59 8.28 -19.69
N VAL A 209 1.00 7.08 -19.30
CA VAL A 209 0.43 6.36 -18.14
C VAL A 209 0.65 7.14 -16.85
N TYR A 210 1.86 7.60 -16.56
CA TYR A 210 2.16 8.36 -15.34
C TYR A 210 1.40 9.68 -15.27
N THR A 211 1.33 10.42 -16.39
CA THR A 211 0.57 11.66 -16.47
C THR A 211 -0.91 11.41 -16.17
N LEU A 212 -1.48 10.34 -16.74
CA LEU A 212 -2.88 9.99 -16.55
C LEU A 212 -3.18 9.46 -15.15
N ALA A 213 -2.23 8.77 -14.52
CA ALA A 213 -2.32 8.25 -13.15
C ALA A 213 -1.84 9.22 -12.07
N GLU A 214 -1.59 10.49 -12.42
CA GLU A 214 -1.08 11.53 -11.52
C GLU A 214 0.21 11.14 -10.77
N LEU A 215 1.06 10.32 -11.39
CA LEU A 215 2.37 9.95 -10.88
C LEU A 215 3.44 10.95 -11.31
N ASP A 216 4.51 11.05 -10.53
CA ASP A 216 5.69 11.82 -10.91
C ASP A 216 6.34 11.19 -12.16
N ILE A 217 6.64 12.04 -13.14
CA ILE A 217 7.17 11.64 -14.45
C ILE A 217 8.69 11.45 -14.41
N ASP A 218 9.33 11.79 -13.29
CA ASP A 218 10.78 11.74 -13.18
C ASP A 218 11.35 10.31 -13.30
N ARG A 219 12.40 10.20 -14.11
CA ARG A 219 13.21 8.98 -14.31
C ARG A 219 12.48 7.79 -14.94
N VAL A 220 11.69 8.05 -15.99
CA VAL A 220 11.05 7.01 -16.82
C VAL A 220 12.03 5.92 -17.29
N ASP A 221 13.24 6.32 -17.70
CA ASP A 221 14.32 5.44 -18.12
C ASP A 221 14.79 4.49 -17.00
N TYR A 222 14.83 4.97 -15.76
CA TYR A 222 15.14 4.15 -14.60
C TYR A 222 14.11 3.03 -14.41
N TRP A 223 12.82 3.34 -14.50
CA TRP A 223 11.76 2.35 -14.33
C TRP A 223 11.71 1.34 -15.46
N LEU A 224 11.88 1.78 -16.71
CA LEU A 224 12.00 0.88 -17.86
C LEU A 224 13.21 -0.05 -17.75
N LYS A 225 14.35 0.47 -17.28
CA LYS A 225 15.54 -0.34 -17.01
C LYS A 225 15.28 -1.36 -15.90
N LYS A 226 14.64 -0.93 -14.80
CA LYS A 226 14.27 -1.80 -13.69
C LYS A 226 13.35 -2.93 -14.18
N ALA A 227 12.32 -2.64 -14.99
CA ALA A 227 11.41 -3.63 -15.57
C ALA A 227 12.17 -4.69 -16.38
N ARG A 228 13.02 -4.26 -17.31
CA ARG A 228 13.86 -5.16 -18.14
C ARG A 228 14.83 -6.02 -17.31
N ASP A 229 15.36 -5.48 -16.23
CA ASP A 229 16.38 -6.16 -15.41
C ASP A 229 15.74 -7.13 -14.37
N ARG A 230 14.41 -7.27 -14.33
CA ARG A 230 13.71 -8.23 -13.47
C ARG A 230 13.95 -9.69 -13.91
N TYR A 231 13.83 -10.62 -12.95
CA TYR A 231 13.97 -12.05 -13.23
C TYR A 231 12.90 -12.56 -14.22
N ASP A 232 11.66 -12.11 -14.01
CA ASP A 232 10.47 -12.38 -14.81
C ASP A 232 10.31 -11.44 -16.02
N SER A 233 11.29 -10.60 -16.33
CA SER A 233 11.28 -9.78 -17.54
C SER A 233 11.19 -10.67 -18.77
N MET A 234 10.12 -10.47 -19.53
CA MET A 234 9.90 -11.22 -20.76
C MET A 234 10.95 -10.84 -21.82
N THR A 235 11.35 -9.57 -21.91
CA THR A 235 12.45 -9.14 -22.80
C THR A 235 13.76 -9.85 -22.45
N SER A 236 14.09 -9.94 -21.16
CA SER A 236 15.27 -10.63 -20.67
C SER A 236 15.20 -12.13 -20.99
N TYR A 237 14.05 -12.77 -20.78
CA TYR A 237 13.80 -14.17 -21.12
C TYR A 237 14.02 -14.46 -22.61
N TYR A 238 13.40 -13.68 -23.52
CA TYR A 238 13.58 -13.88 -24.96
C TYR A 238 15.01 -13.57 -25.42
N SER A 239 15.71 -12.62 -24.79
CA SER A 239 17.13 -12.38 -25.08
C SER A 239 18.01 -13.57 -24.68
N ARG A 240 17.72 -14.22 -23.55
CA ARG A 240 18.43 -15.43 -23.09
C ARG A 240 18.16 -16.60 -24.04
N LEU A 241 16.90 -16.77 -24.47
CA LEU A 241 16.53 -17.79 -25.45
C LEU A 241 17.21 -17.60 -26.81
N ARG A 242 17.38 -16.36 -27.29
CA ARG A 242 18.10 -16.09 -28.55
C ARG A 242 19.56 -16.46 -28.43
N LYS A 243 20.24 -16.06 -27.35
CA LYS A 243 21.64 -16.44 -27.10
C LYS A 243 21.84 -17.96 -27.05
N LEU A 244 20.95 -18.69 -26.37
CA LEU A 244 21.00 -20.15 -26.31
C LEU A 244 20.76 -20.86 -27.65
N LYS A 245 20.19 -20.19 -28.64
CA LYS A 245 20.03 -20.74 -30.00
C LYS A 245 21.20 -20.41 -30.93
N GLU A 246 22.03 -19.44 -30.54
CA GLU A 246 23.23 -19.02 -31.27
C GLU A 246 24.49 -19.76 -30.79
N GLU A 247 24.41 -20.43 -29.63
CA GLU A 247 25.40 -21.37 -29.07
C GLU A 247 25.08 -22.82 -29.47
#